data_AF-A0A3E1EU52-F1
#
_entry.id   AF-A0A3E1EU52-F1
#
_cell.length_a   1.000
_cell.length_b   1.000
_cell.length_c   1.000
_cell.angle_alpha   90.00
_cell.angle_beta   90.00
_cell.angle_gamma   90.00
#
_symmetry.space_group_name_H-M   'P 1'
#
loop_
_entity.id
_entity.type
_entity.pdbx_description
1 polymer ?
#
loop_
_entity_poly.entity_id
_entity_poly.type
_entity_poly.pdbx_seq_one_letter_code
_entity_poly.pdbx_strand_id
1 'polypeptide(L)'
;MQRNRLGQSPLVVTNLCLGTMTFGLQANEATSFAIMDRAVEQGIDFFDTAELYPVPPDASLFGITESIIGRWLQSRRCRDQIILASKVTGPGHGWFRPPVRHGFTTLDRHQIIKACEDSLRRL
;
A
#
# COMPACT_ATOMS: atom_id res chain seq x y z
N MET A 1 -10.60 6.88 -18.76
CA MET A 1 -9.66 7.36 -17.74
C MET A 1 -8.52 8.12 -18.41
N GLN A 2 -8.18 9.34 -17.96
CA GLN A 2 -7.01 10.07 -18.47
C GLN A 2 -5.73 9.55 -17.80
N ARG A 3 -4.65 9.45 -18.57
CA ARG A 3 -3.34 8.98 -18.12
C ARG A 3 -2.26 10.00 -18.43
N ASN A 4 -1.25 10.07 -17.56
CA ASN A 4 -0.12 10.98 -17.69
C ASN A 4 1.20 10.26 -17.36
N ARG A 5 2.29 10.71 -17.99
CA ARG A 5 3.64 10.25 -17.65
C ARG A 5 4.03 10.76 -16.26
N LEU A 6 4.61 9.88 -15.44
CA LEU A 6 5.06 10.23 -14.09
C LEU A 6 6.45 10.88 -14.15
N GLY A 7 6.49 12.21 -14.10
CA GLY A 7 7.72 12.98 -14.20
C GLY A 7 8.48 12.68 -15.50
N GLN A 8 9.79 12.45 -15.39
CA GLN A 8 10.64 12.07 -16.53
C GLN A 8 10.71 10.55 -16.76
N SER A 9 10.11 9.74 -15.89
CA SER A 9 10.15 8.28 -15.98
C SER A 9 9.33 7.74 -17.17
N PRO A 10 9.53 6.48 -17.60
CA PRO A 10 8.67 5.86 -18.61
C PRO A 10 7.31 5.41 -18.07
N LEU A 11 7.03 5.54 -16.76
CA LEU A 11 5.76 5.12 -16.17
C LEU A 11 4.62 6.03 -16.60
N VAL A 12 3.49 5.44 -16.97
CA VAL A 12 2.26 6.14 -17.34
C VAL A 12 1.13 5.70 -16.40
N VAL A 13 0.75 6.60 -15.50
CA VAL A 13 -0.25 6.35 -14.44
C VAL A 13 -1.58 7.03 -14.78
N THR A 14 -2.66 6.56 -14.17
CA THR A 14 -3.95 7.25 -14.21
C THR A 14 -3.90 8.55 -13.39
N ASN A 15 -4.67 9.56 -13.80
CA ASN A 15 -4.71 10.85 -13.10
C ASN A 15 -5.31 10.77 -11.69
N LEU A 16 -6.05 9.69 -11.42
CA LEU A 16 -6.54 9.34 -10.10
C LEU A 16 -5.73 8.14 -9.60
N CYS A 17 -5.30 8.21 -8.34
CA CYS A 17 -4.65 7.12 -7.62
C CYS A 17 -5.60 6.61 -6.53
N LEU A 18 -5.75 5.30 -6.40
CA LEU A 18 -6.51 4.70 -5.31
C LEU A 18 -5.65 4.61 -4.05
N GLY A 19 -5.93 5.45 -3.05
CA GLY A 19 -5.34 5.32 -1.71
C GLY A 19 -6.08 4.27 -0.87
N THR A 20 -5.33 3.48 -0.09
CA THR A 20 -5.88 2.27 0.57
C THR A 20 -5.76 2.26 2.10
N MET A 21 -5.39 3.37 2.74
CA MET A 21 -5.06 3.41 4.18
C MET A 21 -6.18 2.99 5.14
N THR A 22 -7.41 2.84 4.65
CA THR A 22 -8.60 2.46 5.44
C THR A 22 -8.89 0.96 5.40
N PHE A 23 -8.23 0.21 4.52
CA PHE A 23 -8.48 -1.21 4.28
C PHE A 23 -7.96 -2.06 5.44
N GLY A 24 -8.83 -2.88 6.01
CA GLY A 24 -8.58 -3.73 7.18
C GLY A 24 -8.92 -3.09 8.53
N LEU A 25 -9.37 -1.83 8.54
CA LEU A 25 -9.87 -1.18 9.76
C LEU A 25 -11.26 -0.56 9.55
N GLN A 26 -11.35 0.50 8.73
CA GLN A 26 -12.63 1.18 8.47
C GLN A 26 -13.40 0.49 7.33
N ALA A 27 -12.68 -0.06 6.35
CA ALA A 27 -13.22 -0.95 5.34
C ALA A 27 -12.75 -2.36 5.64
N ASN A 28 -13.68 -3.30 5.85
CA ASN A 28 -13.31 -4.71 5.95
C ASN A 28 -12.81 -5.24 4.59
N GLU A 29 -12.32 -6.48 4.56
CA GLU A 29 -11.75 -7.07 3.34
C GLU A 29 -12.73 -7.08 2.16
N ALA A 30 -13.98 -7.50 2.36
CA ALA A 30 -14.98 -7.56 1.30
C ALA A 30 -15.27 -6.16 0.71
N THR A 31 -15.39 -5.15 1.57
CA THR A 31 -15.54 -3.75 1.14
C THR A 31 -14.30 -3.26 0.40
N SER A 32 -13.11 -3.61 0.89
CA SER A 32 -11.83 -3.24 0.25
C SER A 32 -11.71 -3.83 -1.15
N PHE A 33 -12.12 -5.10 -1.32
CA PHE A 33 -12.17 -5.78 -2.62
C PHE A 33 -13.15 -5.09 -3.56
N ALA A 34 -14.36 -4.76 -3.10
CA ALA A 34 -15.35 -4.06 -3.90
C ALA A 34 -14.86 -2.66 -4.34
N ILE A 35 -14.13 -1.95 -3.48
CA ILE A 35 -13.51 -0.66 -3.83
C ILE A 35 -12.45 -0.84 -4.92
N MET A 36 -11.56 -1.83 -4.79
CA MET A 36 -10.53 -2.11 -5.80
C MET A 36 -11.13 -2.58 -7.13
N ASP A 37 -12.11 -3.48 -7.10
CA ASP A 37 -12.86 -3.94 -8.28
C ASP A 37 -13.50 -2.73 -9.00
N ARG A 38 -14.20 -1.86 -8.25
CA ARG A 38 -14.81 -0.63 -8.78
C ARG A 38 -13.78 0.33 -9.38
N ALA A 39 -12.61 0.48 -8.77
CA ALA A 39 -11.55 1.34 -9.28
C ALA A 39 -11.05 0.84 -10.65
N VAL A 40 -10.79 -0.46 -10.77
CA VAL A 40 -10.39 -1.09 -12.04
C VAL A 40 -11.47 -0.96 -13.10
N GLU A 41 -12.76 -1.18 -12.76
CA GLU A 41 -13.88 -0.97 -13.68
C GLU A 41 -13.96 0.47 -14.22
N GLN A 42 -13.50 1.46 -13.47
CA GLN A 42 -13.42 2.86 -13.91
C GLN A 42 -12.11 3.18 -14.63
N GLY A 43 -11.26 2.18 -14.82
CA GLY A 43 -9.98 2.28 -15.52
C GLY A 43 -8.86 2.89 -14.67
N ILE A 44 -8.99 2.92 -13.33
CA ILE A 44 -7.91 3.29 -12.41
C ILE A 44 -6.96 2.09 -12.26
N ASP A 45 -5.68 2.29 -12.53
CA ASP A 45 -4.65 1.25 -12.42
C ASP A 45 -3.48 1.63 -11.50
N PHE A 46 -3.49 2.83 -10.91
CA PHE A 46 -2.47 3.33 -10.00
C PHE A 46 -2.96 3.29 -8.56
N PHE A 47 -2.38 2.40 -7.75
CA PHE A 47 -2.78 2.16 -6.36
C PHE A 47 -1.64 2.54 -5.41
N ASP A 48 -2.00 3.06 -4.23
CA ASP A 48 -1.09 3.53 -3.20
C ASP A 48 -1.38 2.86 -1.85
N THR A 49 -0.34 2.27 -1.26
CA THR A 49 -0.36 1.64 0.06
C THR A 49 0.90 2.03 0.87
N ALA A 50 1.06 1.46 2.06
CA ALA A 50 2.26 1.58 2.87
C ALA A 50 2.35 0.37 3.81
N GLU A 51 3.56 0.00 4.24
CA GLU A 51 3.71 -1.08 5.23
C GLU A 51 2.93 -0.80 6.51
N LEU A 52 2.83 0.48 6.89
CA LEU A 52 2.23 0.92 8.15
C LEU A 52 0.70 0.85 8.16
N TYR A 53 0.06 0.81 6.99
CA TYR A 53 -1.40 0.87 6.90
C TYR A 53 -2.05 -0.36 7.56
N PRO A 54 -3.18 -0.15 8.26
CA PRO A 54 -4.17 0.93 8.10
C PRO A 54 -3.96 2.12 9.06
N VAL A 55 -4.80 3.15 8.93
CA VAL A 55 -4.78 4.37 9.78
C VAL A 55 -6.10 4.49 10.58
N PRO A 56 -6.05 4.81 11.89
CA PRO A 56 -4.86 4.98 12.73
C PRO A 56 -4.05 3.68 12.88
N PRO A 57 -2.70 3.77 12.90
CA PRO A 57 -1.85 2.60 12.92
C PRO A 57 -1.86 1.93 14.29
N ASP A 58 -1.94 0.60 14.28
CA ASP A 58 -1.92 -0.26 15.47
C ASP A 58 -1.01 -1.48 15.25
N ALA A 59 -0.38 -1.96 16.32
CA ALA A 59 0.57 -3.08 16.25
C ALA A 59 -0.08 -4.40 15.83
N SER A 60 -1.37 -4.59 16.15
CA SER A 60 -2.13 -5.78 15.76
C SER A 60 -2.62 -5.73 14.30
N LEU A 61 -2.61 -4.54 13.68
CA LEU A 61 -3.15 -4.33 12.33
C LEU A 61 -2.09 -3.95 11.30
N PHE A 62 -0.86 -3.63 11.72
CA PHE A 62 0.24 -3.29 10.82
C PHE A 62 0.37 -4.25 9.62
N GLY A 63 0.41 -3.70 8.41
CA GLY A 63 0.59 -4.46 7.17
C GLY A 63 -0.67 -5.19 6.68
N ILE A 64 -1.80 -5.13 7.39
CA ILE A 64 -3.03 -5.81 6.95
C ILE A 64 -3.54 -5.26 5.62
N THR A 65 -3.37 -3.95 5.37
CA THR A 65 -3.76 -3.31 4.11
C THR A 65 -3.01 -3.92 2.91
N GLU A 66 -1.69 -4.09 3.01
CA GLU A 66 -0.90 -4.77 1.97
C GLU A 66 -1.36 -6.22 1.80
N SER A 67 -1.64 -6.92 2.90
CA SER A 67 -2.08 -8.31 2.84
C SER A 67 -3.45 -8.48 2.17
N ILE A 68 -4.37 -7.53 2.37
CA ILE A 68 -5.67 -7.46 1.68
C ILE A 68 -5.46 -7.22 0.18
N ILE A 69 -4.58 -6.28 -0.19
CA ILE A 69 -4.25 -6.01 -1.59
C ILE A 69 -3.61 -7.24 -2.25
N GLY A 70 -2.67 -7.92 -1.59
CA GLY A 70 -2.03 -9.13 -2.11
C GLY A 70 -3.03 -10.25 -2.36
N ARG A 71 -3.95 -10.51 -1.41
CA ARG A 71 -5.05 -11.46 -1.61
C ARG A 71 -5.97 -11.07 -2.78
N TRP A 72 -6.29 -9.79 -2.91
CA TRP A 72 -7.10 -9.30 -4.04
C TRP A 72 -6.38 -9.52 -5.38
N LEU A 73 -5.11 -9.10 -5.51
CA LEU A 73 -4.28 -9.28 -6.70
C LEU A 73 -4.19 -10.76 -7.09
N GLN A 74 -3.98 -11.65 -6.12
CA GLN A 74 -3.94 -13.10 -6.34
C GLN A 74 -5.30 -13.61 -6.83
N SER A 75 -6.40 -13.21 -6.18
CA SER A 75 -7.75 -13.68 -6.52
C SER A 75 -8.22 -13.25 -7.91
N ARG A 76 -7.82 -12.05 -8.36
CA ARG A 76 -8.18 -11.48 -9.67
C ARG A 76 -7.15 -11.78 -10.76
N ARG A 77 -5.96 -12.26 -10.39
CA ARG A 77 -4.83 -12.56 -11.29
C ARG A 77 -4.46 -11.36 -12.16
N CYS A 78 -4.49 -10.16 -11.59
CA CYS A 78 -4.36 -8.88 -12.31
C CYS A 78 -3.08 -8.11 -11.99
N ARG A 79 -2.06 -8.76 -11.39
CA ARG A 79 -0.83 -8.08 -10.96
C ARG A 79 -0.18 -7.24 -12.06
N ASP A 80 -0.11 -7.75 -13.28
CA ASP A 80 0.54 -7.06 -14.41
C ASP A 80 -0.26 -5.84 -14.92
N GLN A 81 -1.50 -5.66 -14.47
CA GLN A 81 -2.37 -4.55 -14.84
C GLN A 81 -2.29 -3.39 -13.85
N ILE A 82 -1.67 -3.58 -12.67
CA ILE A 82 -1.67 -2.61 -11.59
C ILE A 82 -0.27 -2.03 -11.38
N ILE A 83 -0.19 -0.70 -11.34
CA ILE A 83 0.95 0.05 -10.81
C ILE A 83 0.70 0.25 -9.32
N LEU A 84 1.47 -0.46 -8.49
CA LEU A 84 1.33 -0.41 -7.03
C LEU A 84 2.54 0.30 -6.41
N ALA A 85 2.27 1.36 -5.65
CA ALA A 85 3.27 2.06 -4.83
C ALA A 85 3.09 1.70 -3.35
N SER A 86 4.19 1.36 -2.68
CA SER A 86 4.24 1.23 -1.21
C SER A 86 5.31 2.16 -0.63
N LYS A 87 5.36 2.26 0.70
CA LYS A 87 6.19 3.21 1.44
C LYS A 87 6.83 2.52 2.64
N VAL A 88 8.07 2.93 2.94
CA VAL A 88 8.80 2.56 4.16
C VAL A 88 8.52 3.61 5.23
N THR A 89 8.24 3.15 6.44
CA THR A 89 8.00 3.97 7.63
C THR A 89 9.28 4.70 8.00
N GLY A 90 9.20 6.03 8.06
CA GLY A 90 10.30 6.91 8.44
C GLY A 90 10.70 6.79 9.92
N PRO A 91 11.66 7.61 10.38
CA PRO A 91 12.18 7.51 11.73
C PRO A 91 11.13 7.70 12.81
N GLY A 92 11.09 6.80 13.80
CA GLY A 92 10.28 6.99 14.99
C GLY A 92 10.87 8.15 15.80
N HIS A 93 10.08 9.20 16.03
CA HIS A 93 10.51 10.36 16.82
C HIS A 93 9.42 10.75 17.83
N GLY A 94 9.73 11.66 18.76
CA GLY A 94 8.90 11.92 19.97
C GLY A 94 7.42 12.29 19.76
N TRP A 95 6.98 12.56 18.53
CA TRP A 95 5.58 12.83 18.19
C TRP A 95 4.82 11.60 17.69
N PHE A 96 5.52 10.58 17.20
CA PHE A 96 4.91 9.35 16.71
C PHE A 96 5.92 8.20 16.80
N ARG A 97 5.59 7.20 17.62
CA ARG A 97 6.33 5.94 17.69
C ARG A 97 5.57 4.90 16.87
N PRO A 98 6.00 4.58 15.64
CA PRO A 98 5.23 3.70 14.78
C PRO A 98 5.17 2.28 15.35
N PRO A 99 4.02 1.59 15.26
CA PRO A 99 3.85 0.24 15.78
C PRO A 99 4.49 -0.85 14.88
N VAL A 100 5.66 -0.56 14.30
CA VAL A 100 6.45 -1.48 13.48
C VAL A 100 7.90 -1.41 13.94
N ARG A 101 8.64 -2.53 13.82
CA ARG A 101 10.05 -2.62 14.23
C ARG A 101 10.28 -2.08 15.65
N HIS A 102 9.38 -2.42 16.57
CA HIS A 102 9.39 -2.00 17.98
C HIS A 102 9.41 -0.47 18.20
N GLY A 103 9.00 0.31 17.19
CA GLY A 103 9.03 1.77 17.20
C GLY A 103 10.41 2.38 16.99
N PHE A 104 11.43 1.57 16.67
CA PHE A 104 12.78 2.02 16.34
C PHE A 104 13.00 2.04 14.82
N THR A 105 12.02 2.56 14.08
CA THR A 105 12.14 2.74 12.63
C THR A 105 13.17 3.83 12.32
N THR A 106 13.87 3.68 11.20
CA THR A 106 14.77 4.68 10.62
C THR A 106 14.93 4.37 9.12
N LEU A 107 15.56 5.26 8.36
CA LEU A 107 15.79 5.13 6.92
C LEU A 107 17.25 4.76 6.62
N ASP A 108 17.76 3.74 7.30
CA ASP A 108 19.03 3.12 6.95
C ASP A 108 18.85 1.98 5.93
N ARG A 109 19.97 1.49 5.38
CA ARG A 109 19.97 0.40 4.39
C ARG A 109 19.25 -0.85 4.89
N HIS A 110 19.49 -1.26 6.12
CA HIS A 110 18.95 -2.50 6.67
C HIS A 110 17.42 -2.40 6.80
N GLN A 111 16.94 -1.31 7.38
CA GLN A 111 15.51 -1.09 7.61
C GLN A 111 14.73 -0.92 6.31
N ILE A 112 15.29 -0.22 5.32
CA ILE A 112 14.66 -0.06 4.00
C ILE A 112 14.52 -1.42 3.31
N ILE A 113 15.61 -2.20 3.24
CA ILE A 113 15.56 -3.53 2.59
C ILE A 113 14.58 -4.44 3.33
N LYS A 114 14.63 -4.47 4.67
CA LYS A 114 13.73 -5.29 5.49
C LYS A 114 12.27 -4.92 5.25
N ALA A 115 11.94 -3.64 5.24
CA ALA A 115 10.58 -3.15 4.96
C ALA A 115 10.11 -3.53 3.55
N CYS A 116 10.96 -3.34 2.54
CA CYS A 116 10.65 -3.72 1.15
C CYS A 116 10.37 -5.23 1.02
N GLU A 117 11.23 -6.08 1.58
CA GLU A 117 11.01 -7.53 1.54
C GLU A 117 9.73 -7.95 2.28
N ASP A 118 9.47 -7.36 3.44
CA ASP A 118 8.27 -7.68 4.22
C ASP A 118 6.99 -7.22 3.49
N SER A 119 7.01 -6.06 2.83
CA SER A 119 5.93 -5.61 1.95
C SER A 119 5.73 -6.57 0.76
N LEU A 120 6.81 -6.98 0.10
CA LEU A 120 6.76 -7.93 -1.03
C LEU A 120 6.26 -9.33 -0.61
N ARG A 121 6.44 -9.74 0.65
CA ARG A 121 5.86 -10.99 1.17
C ARG A 121 4.36 -10.90 1.41
N ARG A 122 3.84 -9.71 1.71
CA ARG A 122 2.40 -9.47 1.96
C ARG A 122 1.60 -9.26 0.68
N LEU A 123 2.23 -8.70 -0.35
CA LEU A 123 1.65 -8.37 -1.66
C LEU A 123 1.77 -9.53 -2.66
#